data_AF-A0A522K784-F1
#
_entry.id   AF-A0A522K784-F1
#
_cell.length_a   1.000
_cell.length_b   1.000
_cell.length_c   1.000
_cell.angle_alpha   90.00
_cell.angle_beta   90.00
_cell.angle_gamma   90.00
#
_symmetry.space_group_name_H-M   'P 1'
#
loop_
_entity.id
_entity.type
_entity.pdbx_description
1 polymer ?
#
loop_
_entity_poly.entity_id
_entity_poly.type
_entity_poly.pdbx_seq_one_letter_code
_entity_poly.pdbx_strand_id
1 'polypeptide(L)'
;MMRRSPFVQKKPLQRRASTLKQSSFKRSTPKKRAGHDKAMLNACRGEWCYLLIPGICRGVMDRDTVVPAHSNEAAHGKGLGLKARDEFTVPACWRCHYELDQGHRFTHEQKCVFWRAAYARWLPVRTMKLAMIGKSINPITEAVAA
;
A
#
# COMPACT_ATOMS: atom_id res chain seq x y z
N MET A 1 -42.08 -22.08 54.13
CA MET A 1 -40.77 -22.71 53.84
C MET A 1 -40.74 -23.10 52.35
N MET A 2 -40.01 -22.36 51.51
CA MET A 2 -39.88 -22.69 50.08
C MET A 2 -38.86 -23.81 49.90
N ARG A 3 -39.31 -24.97 49.39
CA ARG A 3 -38.41 -26.09 49.03
C ARG A 3 -37.68 -25.73 47.73
N ARG A 4 -36.37 -25.47 47.79
CA ARG A 4 -35.52 -25.35 46.60
C ARG A 4 -35.11 -26.76 46.17
N SER A 5 -35.51 -27.17 44.97
CA SER A 5 -35.07 -28.45 44.39
C SER A 5 -33.57 -28.41 44.08
N PRO A 6 -32.84 -29.53 44.25
CA PRO A 6 -31.41 -29.57 43.97
C PRO A 6 -31.13 -29.40 42.48
N PHE A 7 -30.08 -28.69 42.13
CA PHE A 7 -29.63 -28.54 40.75
C PHE A 7 -29.02 -29.87 40.28
N VAL A 8 -29.70 -30.58 39.37
CA VAL A 8 -29.21 -31.85 38.82
C VAL A 8 -28.44 -31.57 37.53
N GLN A 9 -27.15 -31.94 37.51
CA GLN A 9 -26.28 -31.78 36.34
C GLN A 9 -26.66 -32.80 35.26
N LYS A 10 -27.03 -32.32 34.06
CA LYS A 10 -27.32 -33.20 32.91
C LYS A 10 -26.04 -33.86 32.41
N LYS A 11 -26.13 -35.13 31.99
CA LYS A 11 -24.98 -35.86 31.41
C LYS A 11 -24.45 -35.10 30.17
N PRO A 12 -23.14 -34.95 30.01
CA PRO A 12 -22.56 -34.26 28.87
C PRO A 12 -22.87 -35.02 27.57
N LEU A 13 -23.15 -34.27 26.50
CA LEU A 13 -23.32 -34.82 25.16
C LEU A 13 -22.09 -35.63 24.77
N GLN A 14 -22.28 -36.88 24.38
CA GLN A 14 -21.20 -37.74 23.91
C GLN A 14 -20.67 -37.20 22.58
N ARG A 15 -19.41 -36.76 22.58
CA ARG A 15 -18.69 -36.34 21.38
C ARG A 15 -18.56 -37.54 20.42
N ARG A 16 -19.39 -37.58 19.38
CA ARG A 16 -19.16 -38.46 18.23
C ARG A 16 -18.01 -37.89 17.41
N ALA A 17 -17.05 -38.73 17.02
CA ALA A 17 -15.97 -38.33 16.13
C ALA A 17 -16.58 -37.87 14.79
N SER A 18 -16.28 -36.63 14.38
CA SER A 18 -16.72 -36.14 13.06
C SER A 18 -15.92 -36.88 11.98
N THR A 19 -16.62 -37.41 10.99
CA THR A 19 -16.01 -38.05 9.80
C THR A 19 -15.55 -37.02 8.76
N LEU A 20 -15.79 -35.72 9.01
CA LEU A 20 -15.41 -34.63 8.12
C LEU A 20 -13.89 -34.41 8.19
N LYS A 21 -13.19 -34.87 7.15
CA LYS A 21 -11.79 -34.53 6.93
C LYS A 21 -11.70 -33.07 6.47
N GLN A 22 -10.88 -32.26 7.16
CA GLN A 22 -10.53 -30.92 6.70
C GLN A 22 -9.79 -31.04 5.35
N SER A 23 -10.35 -30.47 4.29
CA SER A 23 -9.64 -30.31 3.03
C SER A 23 -8.73 -29.08 3.10
N SER A 24 -7.59 -29.13 2.40
CA SER A 24 -6.75 -27.94 2.26
C SER A 24 -7.49 -26.91 1.41
N PHE A 25 -7.70 -25.72 1.96
CA PHE A 25 -8.20 -24.59 1.18
C PHE A 25 -7.20 -24.27 0.06
N LYS A 26 -7.54 -24.59 -1.19
CA LYS A 26 -6.77 -24.16 -2.36
C LYS A 26 -6.86 -22.63 -2.47
N ARG A 27 -5.77 -21.94 -2.17
CA ARG A 27 -5.67 -20.50 -2.38
C ARG A 27 -5.54 -20.22 -3.87
N SER A 28 -6.51 -19.53 -4.45
CA SER A 28 -6.46 -19.07 -5.84
C SER A 28 -5.55 -17.83 -5.95
N THR A 29 -4.83 -17.72 -7.07
CA THR A 29 -4.00 -16.55 -7.36
C THR A 29 -4.88 -15.30 -7.51
N PRO A 30 -4.55 -14.18 -6.84
CA PRO A 30 -5.30 -12.94 -6.99
C PRO A 30 -5.37 -12.49 -8.45
N LYS A 31 -6.56 -12.09 -8.92
CA LYS A 31 -6.75 -11.52 -10.26
C LYS A 31 -5.91 -10.24 -10.38
N LYS A 32 -5.14 -10.12 -11.47
CA LYS A 32 -4.43 -8.88 -11.82
C LYS A 32 -5.45 -7.78 -12.06
N ARG A 33 -5.37 -6.68 -11.31
CA ARG A 33 -6.24 -5.50 -11.49
C ARG A 33 -5.61 -4.55 -12.51
N ALA A 34 -6.42 -3.89 -13.33
CA ALA A 34 -5.93 -2.84 -14.20
C ALA A 34 -5.21 -1.76 -13.37
N GLY A 35 -4.00 -1.36 -13.80
CA GLY A 35 -3.16 -0.39 -13.07
C GLY A 35 -2.27 -0.98 -11.97
N HIS A 36 -2.30 -2.30 -11.73
CA HIS A 36 -1.36 -2.96 -10.81
C HIS A 36 -0.12 -3.47 -11.56
N ASP A 37 1.04 -2.90 -11.24
CA ASP A 37 2.33 -3.27 -11.81
C ASP A 37 3.38 -3.45 -10.70
N LYS A 38 3.69 -4.72 -10.41
CA LYS A 38 4.67 -5.08 -9.39
C LYS A 38 6.07 -4.57 -9.70
N ALA A 39 6.43 -4.36 -10.97
CA ALA A 39 7.74 -3.83 -11.34
C ALA A 39 7.89 -2.37 -10.87
N MET A 40 6.84 -1.56 -11.03
CA MET A 40 6.80 -0.17 -10.55
C MET A 40 6.96 -0.09 -9.04
N LEU A 41 6.23 -0.93 -8.31
CA LEU A 41 6.32 -0.99 -6.84
C LEU A 41 7.69 -1.49 -6.36
N ASN A 42 8.27 -2.48 -7.05
CA ASN A 42 9.59 -3.00 -6.73
C ASN A 42 10.69 -1.99 -7.03
N ALA A 43 10.53 -1.12 -8.03
CA ALA A 43 11.51 -0.09 -8.35
C ALA A 43 11.73 0.89 -7.18
N CYS A 44 10.72 1.09 -6.32
CA CYS A 44 10.81 1.95 -5.15
C CYS A 44 11.51 1.29 -3.94
N ARG A 45 11.67 -0.04 -3.92
CA ARG A 45 12.28 -0.74 -2.79
C ARG A 45 13.78 -0.50 -2.75
N GLY A 46 14.32 -0.24 -1.56
CA GLY A 46 15.75 0.01 -1.34
C GLY A 46 16.24 1.38 -1.84
N GLU A 47 15.33 2.23 -2.32
CA GLU A 47 15.65 3.60 -2.74
C GLU A 47 15.71 4.56 -1.56
N TRP A 48 16.21 5.76 -1.83
CA TRP A 48 16.12 6.88 -0.90
C TRP A 48 14.69 7.42 -0.82
N CYS A 49 14.35 8.15 0.24
CA CYS A 49 13.09 8.88 0.27
C CYS A 49 13.16 10.04 -0.75
N TYR A 50 12.32 10.00 -1.79
CA TYR A 50 12.19 11.09 -2.77
C TYR A 50 11.15 12.13 -2.36
N LEU A 51 10.28 11.82 -1.39
CA LEU A 51 9.25 12.76 -0.93
C LEU A 51 9.85 13.96 -0.21
N LEU A 52 10.88 13.73 0.62
CA LEU A 52 11.70 14.78 1.26
C LEU A 52 10.89 15.91 1.90
N ILE A 53 9.80 15.57 2.59
CA ILE A 53 8.92 16.56 3.24
C ILE A 53 9.74 17.34 4.29
N PRO A 54 9.83 18.67 4.19
CA PRO A 54 10.57 19.51 5.13
C PRO A 54 10.07 19.32 6.57
N GLY A 55 11.00 19.19 7.52
CA GLY A 55 10.68 19.00 8.95
C GLY A 55 10.16 17.60 9.33
N ILE A 56 9.95 16.70 8.37
CA ILE A 56 9.50 15.31 8.61
C ILE A 56 10.57 14.30 8.20
N CYS A 57 11.16 14.49 7.02
CA CYS A 57 12.14 13.55 6.47
C CYS A 57 13.46 13.62 7.25
N ARG A 58 13.98 12.46 7.68
CA ARG A 58 15.31 12.34 8.30
C ARG A 58 16.39 11.84 7.34
N GLY A 59 16.08 11.76 6.04
CA GLY A 59 17.02 11.33 5.00
C GLY A 59 17.48 9.89 5.18
N VAL A 60 18.82 9.68 5.20
CA VAL A 60 19.48 8.36 5.25
C VAL A 60 18.96 7.49 6.40
N MET A 61 18.64 8.10 7.55
CA MET A 61 18.28 7.39 8.77
C MET A 61 17.04 6.49 8.63
N ASP A 62 16.08 6.87 7.79
CA ASP A 62 14.84 6.12 7.59
C ASP A 62 14.83 5.36 6.24
N ARG A 63 16.00 5.17 5.59
CA ARG A 63 16.08 4.54 4.26
C ARG A 63 15.48 3.13 4.23
N ASP A 64 15.71 2.33 5.27
CA ASP A 64 15.25 0.93 5.31
C ASP A 64 13.72 0.80 5.38
N THR A 65 13.03 1.92 5.67
CA THR A 65 11.57 1.99 5.76
C THR A 65 10.91 2.46 4.48
N VAL A 66 11.67 2.64 3.39
CA VAL A 66 11.17 3.21 2.15
C VAL A 66 10.20 2.26 1.46
N VAL A 67 9.01 2.79 1.18
CA VAL A 67 7.89 2.08 0.55
C VAL A 67 7.34 2.92 -0.62
N PRO A 68 6.68 2.29 -1.60
CA PRO A 68 6.02 3.02 -2.68
C PRO A 68 4.79 3.78 -2.14
N ALA A 69 4.83 5.11 -2.22
CA ALA A 69 3.73 6.02 -1.88
C ALA A 69 2.96 6.42 -3.13
N HIS A 70 1.68 6.03 -3.18
CA HIS A 70 0.76 6.41 -4.27
C HIS A 70 0.38 7.89 -4.20
N SER A 71 0.08 8.49 -5.35
CA SER A 71 -0.46 9.85 -5.42
C SER A 71 -1.85 9.96 -4.77
N ASN A 72 -2.14 11.15 -4.24
CA ASN A 72 -3.42 11.50 -3.64
C ASN A 72 -4.43 12.12 -4.61
N GLU A 73 -4.08 12.23 -5.89
CA GLU A 73 -4.87 12.92 -6.90
C GLU A 73 -5.83 11.99 -7.64
N ALA A 74 -7.07 12.46 -7.85
CA ALA A 74 -8.09 11.70 -8.58
C ALA A 74 -7.70 11.46 -10.05
N ALA A 75 -6.99 12.40 -10.68
CA ALA A 75 -6.48 12.30 -12.05
C ALA A 75 -5.64 11.03 -12.29
N HIS A 76 -4.96 10.54 -11.24
CA HIS A 76 -4.12 9.34 -11.28
C HIS A 76 -4.90 8.02 -11.08
N GLY A 77 -6.23 8.08 -11.16
CA GLY A 77 -7.12 6.93 -10.98
C GLY A 77 -7.40 6.58 -9.51
N LYS A 78 -7.15 7.51 -8.57
CA LYS A 78 -7.57 7.35 -7.17
C LYS A 78 -9.09 7.43 -7.07
N GLY A 79 -9.70 6.51 -6.33
CA GLY A 79 -11.15 6.47 -6.12
C GLY A 79 -11.53 5.96 -4.73
N LEU A 80 -12.83 5.87 -4.46
CA LEU A 80 -13.35 5.31 -3.20
C LEU A 80 -12.89 3.84 -3.05
N GLY A 81 -11.98 3.60 -2.11
CA GLY A 81 -11.38 2.29 -1.86
C GLY A 81 -10.36 1.83 -2.91
N LEU A 82 -9.98 2.69 -3.87
CA LEU A 82 -8.99 2.39 -4.90
C LEU A 82 -7.78 3.33 -4.81
N LYS A 83 -6.60 2.74 -4.72
CA LYS A 83 -5.33 3.47 -4.81
C LYS A 83 -5.11 3.95 -6.24
N ALA A 84 -4.36 5.05 -6.40
CA ALA A 84 -3.90 5.47 -7.71
C ALA A 84 -3.12 4.33 -8.42
N ARG A 85 -2.98 4.42 -9.74
CA ARG A 85 -2.23 3.42 -10.52
C ARG A 85 -0.78 3.33 -10.03
N ASP A 86 -0.17 2.16 -10.15
CA ASP A 86 1.19 1.93 -9.65
C ASP A 86 2.27 2.76 -10.40
N GLU A 87 1.95 3.25 -11.60
CA GLU A 87 2.77 4.23 -12.33
C GLU A 87 2.87 5.58 -11.60
N PHE A 88 1.90 5.92 -10.75
CA PHE A 88 1.91 7.12 -9.93
C PHE A 88 2.33 6.79 -8.49
N THR A 89 3.53 6.22 -8.35
CA THR A 89 4.17 5.94 -7.07
C THR A 89 5.56 6.59 -6.96
N VAL A 90 5.91 7.02 -5.76
CA VAL A 90 7.24 7.55 -5.40
C VAL A 90 7.81 6.82 -4.18
N PRO A 91 9.12 6.63 -4.07
CA PRO A 91 9.73 6.07 -2.87
C PRO A 91 9.62 7.06 -1.70
N ALA A 92 9.04 6.65 -0.58
CA ALA A 92 8.93 7.47 0.62
C ALA A 92 9.26 6.66 1.88
N CYS A 93 10.02 7.24 2.81
CA CYS A 93 10.23 6.65 4.13
C CYS A 93 8.93 6.65 4.94
N TRP A 94 8.85 5.84 5.99
CA TRP A 94 7.60 5.64 6.74
C TRP A 94 6.98 6.94 7.29
N ARG A 95 7.79 7.90 7.76
CA ARG A 95 7.31 9.19 8.28
C ARG A 95 6.68 10.05 7.20
N CYS A 96 7.39 10.20 6.09
CA CYS A 96 6.90 10.98 4.95
C CYS A 96 5.68 10.30 4.31
N HIS A 97 5.69 8.96 4.21
CA HIS A 97 4.55 8.19 3.74
C HIS A 97 3.33 8.38 4.66
N TYR A 98 3.52 8.31 5.98
CA TYR A 98 2.45 8.55 6.96
C TYR A 98 1.84 9.94 6.80
N GLU A 99 2.67 10.99 6.74
CA GLU A 99 2.17 12.36 6.61
C GLU A 99 1.42 12.58 5.29
N LEU A 100 1.87 11.96 4.20
CA LEU A 100 1.19 12.02 2.91
C LEU A 100 -0.17 11.31 2.94
N ASP A 101 -0.24 10.09 3.48
CA ASP A 101 -1.43 9.24 3.41
C ASP A 101 -2.47 9.62 4.48
N GLN A 102 -2.05 9.76 5.75
CA GLN A 102 -2.94 9.85 6.91
C GLN A 102 -2.69 11.08 7.80
N GLY A 103 -1.53 11.72 7.68
CA GLY A 103 -1.18 12.86 8.53
C GLY A 103 -2.10 14.05 8.35
N HIS A 104 -2.16 14.89 9.37
CA HIS A 104 -2.99 16.10 9.41
C HIS A 104 -2.16 17.38 9.44
N ARG A 105 -0.83 17.29 9.33
CA ARG A 105 0.06 18.45 9.37
C ARG A 105 -0.03 19.33 8.12
N PHE A 106 -0.46 18.76 7.00
CA PHE A 106 -0.52 19.43 5.70
C PHE A 106 -1.90 19.28 5.08
N THR A 107 -2.32 20.29 4.32
CA THR A 107 -3.56 20.24 3.53
C THR A 107 -3.43 19.21 2.40
N HIS A 108 -4.56 18.79 1.84
CA HIS A 108 -4.56 17.88 0.68
C HIS A 108 -3.77 18.46 -0.49
N GLU A 109 -3.92 19.75 -0.78
CA GLU A 109 -3.19 20.43 -1.84
C GLU A 109 -1.67 20.44 -1.60
N GLN A 110 -1.22 20.78 -0.39
CA GLN A 110 0.20 20.74 -0.02
C GLN A 110 0.80 19.34 -0.21
N LYS A 111 0.05 18.30 0.19
CA LYS A 111 0.45 16.91 -0.04
C LYS A 111 0.59 16.58 -1.52
N CYS A 112 -0.33 17.04 -2.36
CA CYS A 112 -0.23 16.89 -3.81
C CYS A 112 1.01 17.61 -4.37
N VAL A 113 1.30 18.84 -3.92
CA VAL A 113 2.50 19.59 -4.31
C VAL A 113 3.79 18.84 -3.93
N PHE A 114 3.90 18.36 -2.69
CA PHE A 114 5.07 17.58 -2.26
C PHE A 114 5.22 16.31 -3.10
N TRP A 115 4.12 15.62 -3.37
CA TRP A 115 4.12 14.41 -4.17
C TRP A 115 4.53 14.66 -5.63
N ARG A 116 3.98 15.70 -6.28
CA ARG A 116 4.36 16.09 -7.66
C ARG A 116 5.84 16.45 -7.76
N ALA A 117 6.35 17.24 -6.82
CA ALA A 117 7.78 17.58 -6.76
C ALA A 117 8.65 16.33 -6.54
N ALA A 118 8.21 15.37 -5.73
CA ALA A 118 8.89 14.09 -5.57
C ALA A 118 8.84 13.24 -6.85
N TYR A 119 7.69 13.22 -7.52
CA TYR A 119 7.48 12.46 -8.74
C TYR A 119 8.34 12.97 -9.88
N ALA A 120 8.43 14.29 -10.06
CA ALA A 120 9.31 14.91 -11.05
C ALA A 120 10.79 14.52 -10.85
N ARG A 121 11.25 14.43 -9.59
CA ARG A 121 12.61 13.96 -9.25
C ARG A 121 12.79 12.45 -9.46
N TRP A 122 11.77 11.67 -9.14
CA TRP A 122 11.82 10.21 -9.19
C TRP A 122 11.68 9.65 -10.61
N LEU A 123 10.88 10.30 -11.45
CA LEU A 123 10.55 9.83 -12.80
C LEU A 123 11.79 9.47 -13.63
N PRO A 124 12.81 10.33 -13.82
CA PRO A 124 13.98 9.97 -14.62
C PRO A 124 14.73 8.76 -14.04
N VAL A 125 14.89 8.68 -12.72
CA VAL A 125 15.56 7.55 -12.06
C VAL A 125 14.78 6.26 -12.25
N ARG A 126 13.46 6.32 -12.11
CA ARG A 126 12.58 5.17 -12.35
C ARG A 126 12.65 4.70 -13.79
N THR A 127 12.62 5.63 -14.76
CA THR A 127 12.74 5.31 -16.19
C THR A 127 14.02 4.53 -16.45
N MET A 128 15.15 5.00 -15.92
CA MET A 128 16.43 4.30 -16.04
C MET A 128 16.39 2.90 -15.40
N LYS A 129 15.84 2.77 -14.19
CA LYS A 129 15.73 1.46 -13.51
C LYS A 129 14.85 0.47 -14.28
N LEU A 130 13.72 0.93 -14.81
CA LEU A 130 12.82 0.07 -15.57
C LEU A 130 13.43 -0.33 -16.91
N ALA A 131 14.13 0.60 -17.58
CA ALA A 131 14.90 0.30 -18.79
C ALA A 131 15.99 -0.76 -18.54
N MET A 132 16.70 -0.69 -17.41
CA MET A 132 17.68 -1.71 -17.01
C MET A 132 17.08 -3.12 -16.82
N ILE A 133 15.80 -3.20 -16.46
CA ILE A 133 15.06 -4.46 -16.27
C ILE A 133 14.36 -4.89 -17.59
N GLY A 134 14.59 -4.17 -18.69
CA GLY A 134 14.01 -4.45 -20.02
C GLY A 134 12.54 -4.02 -20.14
N LYS A 135 12.07 -3.12 -19.27
CA LYS A 135 10.69 -2.62 -19.27
C LYS A 135 10.66 -1.17 -19.75
N SER A 136 10.12 -0.94 -20.95
CA SER A 136 9.87 0.42 -21.44
C SER A 136 8.66 1.02 -20.74
N ILE A 137 8.76 2.30 -20.37
CA ILE A 137 7.60 3.10 -19.99
C ILE A 137 7.06 3.81 -21.22
N ASN A 138 5.74 3.82 -21.41
CA ASN A 138 5.13 4.60 -22.48
C ASN A 138 5.13 6.09 -22.08
N PRO A 139 5.66 6.99 -22.91
CA PRO A 139 5.75 8.43 -22.60
C PRO A 139 4.38 9.14 -22.53
N ILE A 140 3.28 8.47 -22.89
CA ILE A 140 1.95 9.09 -23.00
C ILE A 140 1.35 9.50 -21.63
N THR A 141 1.95 9.09 -20.50
CA THR A 141 1.54 9.56 -19.16
C THR A 141 2.15 10.92 -18.76
N GLU A 142 3.00 11.50 -19.61
CA GLU A 142 3.75 12.75 -19.33
C GLU A 142 2.89 14.03 -19.35
N ALA A 143 1.67 14.00 -19.89
CA ALA A 143 0.83 15.20 -20.06
C ALA A 143 -0.09 15.54 -18.87
N VAL A 144 -0.19 14.70 -17.84
CA VAL A 144 -1.16 14.87 -16.73
C VAL A 144 -0.51 15.18 -15.38
N ALA A 145 0.82 15.27 -15.33
CA ALA A 145 1.60 15.50 -14.10
C ALA A 145 2.11 16.95 -13.95
N ALA A 146 1.71 17.86 -14.86
CA ALA A 146 2.01 19.29 -14.80
C ALA A 146 0.88 20.05 -14.09
#